data_AF-B3PBI2-F1
#
_entry.id   AF-B3PBI2-F1
#
_cell.length_a   1.000
_cell.length_b   1.000
_cell.length_c   1.000
_cell.angle_alpha   90.00
_cell.angle_beta   90.00
_cell.angle_gamma   90.00
#
_symmetry.space_group_name_H-M   'P 1'
#
loop_
_entity.id
_entity.type
_entity.pdbx_description
1 polymer ?
#
loop_
_entity_poly.entity_id
_entity_poly.type
_entity_poly.pdbx_seq_one_letter_code
_entity_poly.pdbx_strand_id
1 'polypeptide(L)'
;MNRNPFSSVMNARLRLPILTVLTALTLLLLSGCAHRQFSDDNWPSNMPPRAYFVKTYEADEANRAIQSEQEYLTWILRFYQGWELYKRGWVKMTDELLTQVDDPSQAKEVKYKVERIGRLVSGEWAKKSNTRTIYLRHVSVWGNALLESLDRDEALPLINRINQDVDDLLAHRISKDVITADRYYPQDPDNPFL
;
A
#
# COMPACT_ATOMS: atom_id res chain seq x y z
N MET A 1 -38.04 -53.43 -43.10
CA MET A 1 -37.42 -52.62 -42.03
C MET A 1 -36.77 -51.40 -42.67
N ASN A 2 -37.45 -50.26 -42.64
CA ASN A 2 -37.04 -49.05 -43.35
C ASN A 2 -36.37 -48.08 -42.36
N ARG A 3 -35.06 -47.82 -42.51
CA ARG A 3 -34.35 -46.81 -41.70
C ARG A 3 -34.41 -45.47 -42.43
N ASN A 4 -35.16 -44.51 -41.88
CA ASN A 4 -35.22 -43.13 -42.38
C ASN A 4 -33.88 -42.39 -42.08
N PRO A 5 -33.23 -41.77 -43.08
CA PRO A 5 -31.94 -41.08 -42.89
C PRO A 5 -32.05 -39.61 -42.44
N PHE A 6 -33.25 -39.10 -42.13
CA PHE A 6 -33.48 -37.67 -41.94
C PHE A 6 -33.28 -37.11 -40.51
N SER A 7 -32.94 -37.91 -39.49
CA SER A 7 -32.88 -37.38 -38.10
C SER A 7 -31.51 -36.82 -37.66
N SER A 8 -30.44 -36.99 -38.44
CA SER A 8 -29.08 -36.64 -37.97
C SER A 8 -28.63 -35.21 -38.32
N VAL A 9 -29.14 -34.62 -39.40
CA VAL A 9 -28.62 -33.35 -39.94
C VAL A 9 -29.16 -32.11 -39.21
N MET A 10 -30.32 -32.22 -38.56
CA MET A 10 -31.00 -31.09 -37.92
C MET A 10 -30.39 -30.72 -36.55
N ASN A 11 -29.70 -31.66 -35.90
CA ASN A 11 -29.06 -31.43 -34.59
C ASN A 11 -27.71 -30.70 -34.70
N ALA A 12 -27.00 -30.78 -35.82
CA ALA A 12 -25.71 -30.13 -35.99
C ALA A 12 -25.84 -28.63 -36.31
N ARG A 13 -26.89 -28.24 -37.05
CA ARG A 13 -27.10 -26.84 -37.48
C ARG A 13 -27.61 -25.91 -36.37
N LEU A 14 -28.33 -26.43 -35.37
CA LEU A 14 -28.74 -25.66 -34.19
C LEU A 14 -27.64 -25.58 -33.10
N ARG A 15 -26.69 -26.51 -33.06
CA ARG A 15 -25.61 -26.53 -32.05
C ARG A 15 -24.56 -25.46 -32.30
N LEU A 16 -24.28 -25.13 -33.55
CA LEU A 16 -23.30 -24.10 -33.93
C LEU A 16 -23.68 -22.68 -33.43
N PRO A 17 -24.93 -22.18 -33.63
CA PRO A 17 -25.36 -20.88 -33.10
C PRO A 17 -25.53 -20.88 -31.57
N ILE A 18 -25.97 -21.98 -30.96
CA ILE A 18 -26.09 -22.08 -29.50
C ILE A 18 -24.71 -22.01 -28.84
N LEU A 19 -23.70 -22.70 -29.39
CA LEU A 19 -22.34 -22.66 -28.87
C LEU A 19 -21.71 -21.28 -29.04
N THR A 20 -21.90 -20.61 -30.19
CA THR A 20 -21.40 -19.23 -30.40
C THR A 20 -22.10 -18.20 -29.51
N VAL A 21 -23.41 -18.34 -29.27
CA VAL A 21 -24.14 -17.49 -28.32
C VAL A 21 -23.66 -17.72 -26.88
N LEU A 22 -23.41 -18.96 -26.47
CA LEU A 22 -22.84 -19.28 -25.16
C LEU A 22 -21.40 -18.76 -24.99
N THR A 23 -20.57 -18.82 -26.04
CA THR A 23 -19.21 -18.25 -26.03
C THR A 23 -19.23 -16.71 -25.99
N ALA A 24 -20.13 -16.07 -26.73
CA ALA A 24 -20.30 -14.62 -26.68
C ALA A 24 -20.84 -14.15 -25.32
N LEU A 25 -21.77 -14.89 -24.72
CA LEU A 25 -22.34 -14.59 -23.41
C LEU A 25 -21.30 -14.77 -22.28
N THR A 26 -20.43 -15.78 -22.38
CA THR A 26 -19.32 -15.96 -21.42
C THR A 26 -18.25 -14.88 -21.55
N LEU A 27 -17.93 -14.42 -22.76
CA LEU A 27 -17.01 -13.28 -22.97
C LEU A 27 -17.59 -11.95 -22.48
N LEU A 28 -18.91 -11.73 -22.59
CA LEU A 28 -19.60 -10.57 -22.02
C LEU A 28 -19.62 -10.60 -20.47
N LEU A 29 -19.75 -11.79 -19.86
CA LEU A 29 -19.70 -11.96 -18.40
C LEU A 29 -18.28 -11.80 -17.82
N LEU A 30 -17.23 -11.97 -18.64
CA LEU A 30 -15.83 -11.78 -18.27
C LEU A 30 -15.35 -10.31 -18.38
N SER A 31 -16.16 -9.43 -18.96
CA SER A 31 -15.86 -7.98 -19.02
C SER A 31 -16.09 -7.26 -17.67
N GLY A 32 -16.56 -8.00 -16.65
CA GLY A 32 -16.80 -7.52 -15.29
C GLY A 32 -15.60 -7.65 -14.34
N CYS A 33 -14.36 -7.55 -14.82
CA CYS A 33 -13.24 -7.24 -13.93
C CYS A 33 -13.46 -5.82 -13.41
N ALA A 34 -14.25 -5.70 -12.35
CA ALA A 34 -14.55 -4.45 -11.68
C ALA A 34 -13.24 -3.80 -11.22
N HIS A 35 -12.72 -2.91 -12.07
CA HIS A 35 -11.71 -1.95 -11.70
C HIS A 35 -12.39 -1.00 -10.71
N ARG A 36 -12.38 -1.36 -9.42
CA ARG A 36 -12.92 -0.50 -8.35
C ARG A 36 -12.12 0.79 -8.36
N GLN A 37 -12.69 1.83 -8.95
CA GLN A 37 -12.16 3.18 -8.81
C GLN A 37 -12.39 3.64 -7.37
N PHE A 38 -11.37 4.24 -6.77
CA PHE A 38 -11.49 4.83 -5.44
C PHE A 38 -12.06 6.22 -5.59
N SER A 39 -13.34 6.38 -5.23
CA SER A 39 -14.00 7.67 -5.13
C SER A 39 -13.91 8.19 -3.69
N ASP A 40 -14.26 9.45 -3.48
CA ASP A 40 -14.29 10.02 -2.14
C ASP A 40 -15.27 9.24 -1.22
N ASP A 41 -16.37 8.71 -1.76
CA ASP A 41 -17.39 7.95 -1.01
C ASP A 41 -16.88 6.60 -0.45
N ASN A 42 -15.85 6.02 -1.04
CA ASN A 42 -15.30 4.72 -0.62
C ASN A 42 -13.89 4.82 -0.02
N TRP A 43 -13.40 6.03 0.21
CA TRP A 43 -12.12 6.27 0.86
C TRP A 43 -12.23 6.04 2.38
N PRO A 44 -11.35 5.21 2.99
CA PRO A 44 -11.42 4.94 4.43
C PRO A 44 -11.18 6.19 5.29
N SER A 45 -12.03 6.37 6.31
CA SER A 45 -12.00 7.54 7.20
C SER A 45 -10.84 7.54 8.21
N ASN A 46 -10.19 6.40 8.41
CA ASN A 46 -9.04 6.22 9.31
C ASN A 46 -7.69 6.48 8.62
N MET A 47 -7.69 7.17 7.48
CA MET A 47 -6.50 7.54 6.71
C MET A 47 -6.54 9.02 6.38
N PRO A 48 -5.41 9.63 5.96
CA PRO A 48 -5.44 10.99 5.47
C PRO A 48 -6.43 11.14 4.28
N PRO A 49 -7.03 12.33 4.11
CA PRO A 49 -8.03 12.54 3.05
C PRO A 49 -7.50 12.21 1.66
N ARG A 50 -8.33 11.58 0.81
CA ARG A 50 -8.01 11.26 -0.59
C ARG A 50 -7.44 12.47 -1.35
N ALA A 51 -8.05 13.64 -1.16
CA ALA A 51 -7.64 14.89 -1.80
C ALA A 51 -6.16 15.26 -1.55
N TYR A 52 -5.60 14.91 -0.39
CA TYR A 52 -4.17 15.13 -0.13
C TYR A 52 -3.29 14.33 -1.11
N PHE A 53 -3.62 13.05 -1.32
CA PHE A 53 -2.86 12.16 -2.19
C PHE A 53 -3.07 12.48 -3.67
N VAL A 54 -4.29 12.83 -4.07
CA VAL A 54 -4.59 13.32 -5.42
C VAL A 54 -3.74 14.54 -5.73
N LYS A 55 -3.74 15.55 -4.86
CA LYS A 55 -2.90 16.75 -5.03
C LYS A 55 -1.40 16.42 -5.12
N THR A 56 -0.94 15.46 -4.31
CA THR A 56 0.46 15.01 -4.34
C THR A 56 0.81 14.34 -5.67
N TYR A 57 -0.09 13.49 -6.18
CA TYR A 57 0.07 12.84 -7.48
C TYR A 57 0.02 13.84 -8.64
N GLU A 58 -0.93 14.77 -8.61
CA GLU A 58 -1.11 15.80 -9.63
C GLU A 58 0.13 16.68 -9.82
N ALA A 59 0.84 16.97 -8.72
CA ALA A 59 2.06 17.78 -8.71
C ALA A 59 3.32 17.05 -9.21
N ASP A 60 3.30 15.72 -9.36
CA ASP A 60 4.45 14.92 -9.77
C ASP A 60 4.34 14.51 -11.24
N GLU A 61 4.79 15.39 -12.14
CA GLU A 61 4.73 15.17 -13.59
C GLU A 61 5.46 13.88 -14.03
N ALA A 62 6.60 13.58 -13.39
CA ALA A 62 7.42 12.42 -13.73
C ALA A 62 6.70 11.11 -13.40
N ASN A 63 6.05 11.03 -12.23
CA ASN A 63 5.26 9.86 -11.85
C ASN A 63 3.98 9.74 -12.69
N ARG A 64 3.28 10.85 -12.95
CA ARG A 64 2.07 10.88 -13.79
C ARG A 64 2.29 10.39 -15.21
N ALA A 65 3.49 10.56 -15.75
CA ALA A 65 3.84 10.08 -17.08
C ALA A 65 3.86 8.54 -17.18
N ILE A 66 3.95 7.82 -16.05
CA ILE A 66 4.21 6.37 -16.03
C ILE A 66 3.33 5.56 -15.06
N GLN A 67 2.52 6.24 -14.25
CA GLN A 67 1.60 5.63 -13.30
C GLN A 67 0.27 6.35 -13.36
N SER A 68 -0.83 5.62 -13.40
CA SER A 68 -2.16 6.22 -13.28
C SER A 68 -2.47 6.62 -11.83
N GLU A 69 -3.36 7.61 -11.65
CA GLU A 69 -3.82 8.04 -10.33
C GLU A 69 -4.40 6.86 -9.53
N GLN A 70 -5.20 6.02 -10.20
CA GLN A 70 -5.84 4.88 -9.58
C GLN A 70 -4.83 3.83 -9.10
N GLU A 71 -3.77 3.56 -9.88
CA GLU A 71 -2.67 2.70 -9.41
C GLU A 71 -1.96 3.31 -8.20
N TYR A 72 -1.67 4.61 -8.23
CA TYR A 72 -1.04 5.31 -7.12
C TYR A 72 -1.88 5.23 -5.84
N LEU A 73 -3.17 5.55 -5.91
CA LEU A 73 -4.10 5.48 -4.78
C LEU A 73 -4.27 4.04 -4.26
N THR A 74 -4.21 3.04 -5.14
CA THR A 74 -4.21 1.63 -4.73
C THR A 74 -3.03 1.31 -3.82
N TRP A 75 -1.83 1.83 -4.13
CA TRP A 75 -0.65 1.64 -3.29
C TRP A 75 -0.75 2.38 -1.96
N ILE A 76 -1.34 3.58 -1.94
CA ILE A 76 -1.64 4.29 -0.68
C ILE A 76 -2.53 3.44 0.23
N LEU A 77 -3.61 2.87 -0.30
CA LEU A 77 -4.50 2.01 0.47
C LEU A 77 -3.77 0.78 1.03
N ARG A 78 -2.93 0.13 0.22
CA ARG A 78 -2.12 -1.02 0.66
C ARG A 78 -1.13 -0.65 1.77
N PHE A 79 -0.57 0.56 1.74
CA PHE A 79 0.29 1.04 2.81
C PHE A 79 -0.47 1.16 4.14
N TYR A 80 -1.66 1.76 4.12
CA TYR A 80 -2.44 2.00 5.33
C TYR A 80 -3.17 0.77 5.86
N GLN A 81 -3.79 -0.03 4.99
CA GLN A 81 -4.58 -1.21 5.37
C GLN A 81 -3.74 -2.49 5.47
N GLY A 82 -2.57 -2.50 4.84
CA GLY A 82 -1.81 -3.70 4.61
C GLY A 82 -2.24 -4.44 3.35
N TRP A 83 -1.48 -5.47 3.01
CA TRP A 83 -1.67 -6.33 1.85
C TRP A 83 -0.90 -7.64 2.03
N GLU A 84 -0.89 -8.53 1.05
CA GLU A 84 -0.37 -9.90 1.20
C GLU A 84 1.04 -9.96 1.81
N LEU A 85 1.95 -9.10 1.35
CA LEU A 85 3.34 -9.06 1.81
C LEU A 85 3.52 -8.33 3.15
N TYR A 86 2.65 -7.37 3.46
CA TYR A 86 2.69 -6.58 4.70
C TYR A 86 1.29 -6.50 5.27
N LYS A 87 0.88 -7.57 5.97
CA LYS A 87 -0.49 -7.70 6.51
C LYS A 87 -0.79 -6.67 7.59
N ARG A 88 0.25 -6.20 8.30
CA ARG A 88 0.15 -5.10 9.28
C ARG A 88 0.34 -3.77 8.56
N GLY A 89 -0.76 -3.16 8.14
CA GLY A 89 -0.76 -1.81 7.57
C GLY A 89 -0.43 -0.71 8.59
N TRP A 90 -0.17 0.50 8.10
CA TRP A 90 0.21 1.65 8.91
C TRP A 90 -0.83 2.03 9.97
N VAL A 91 -2.12 1.89 9.67
CA VAL A 91 -3.19 2.18 10.64
C VAL A 91 -3.04 1.29 11.87
N LYS A 92 -2.95 -0.03 11.66
CA LYS A 92 -2.83 -0.99 12.75
C LYS A 92 -1.58 -0.76 13.58
N MET A 93 -0.44 -0.47 12.94
CA MET A 93 0.79 -0.14 13.67
C MET A 93 0.64 1.15 14.48
N THR A 94 -0.02 2.17 13.94
CA THR A 94 -0.30 3.42 14.66
C THR A 94 -1.18 3.16 15.88
N ASP A 95 -2.23 2.34 15.74
CA ASP A 95 -3.10 1.98 16.85
C ASP A 95 -2.34 1.19 17.94
N GLU A 96 -1.55 0.18 17.55
CA GLU A 96 -0.69 -0.59 18.46
C GLU A 96 0.28 0.34 19.22
N LEU A 97 0.89 1.31 18.52
CA LEU A 97 1.80 2.28 19.12
C LEU A 97 1.10 3.16 20.16
N LEU A 98 -0.11 3.62 19.86
CA LEU A 98 -0.87 4.50 20.75
C LEU A 98 -1.43 3.78 21.98
N THR A 99 -1.71 2.47 21.89
CA THR A 99 -2.20 1.68 23.04
C THR A 99 -1.17 1.50 24.14
N GLN A 100 0.10 1.78 23.88
CA GLN A 100 1.20 1.62 24.85
C GLN A 100 1.63 2.92 25.51
N VAL A 101 1.02 4.04 25.11
CA VAL A 101 1.35 5.36 25.67
C VAL A 101 0.27 5.73 26.68
N ASP A 102 0.59 5.60 27.97
CA ASP A 102 -0.36 5.85 29.05
C ASP A 102 -0.74 7.34 29.20
N ASP A 103 0.22 8.25 28.98
CA ASP A 103 -0.05 9.69 29.05
C ASP A 103 -0.85 10.17 27.82
N PRO A 104 -2.08 10.68 27.98
CA PRO A 104 -2.88 11.18 26.87
C PRO A 104 -2.22 12.33 26.10
N SER A 105 -1.39 13.14 26.77
CA SER A 105 -0.70 14.26 26.14
C SER A 105 0.40 13.77 25.19
N GLN A 106 1.21 12.83 25.66
CA GLN A 106 2.21 12.13 24.86
C GLN A 106 1.57 11.32 23.73
N ALA A 107 0.47 10.61 23.99
CA ALA A 107 -0.25 9.84 22.97
C ALA A 107 -0.73 10.73 21.82
N LYS A 108 -1.21 11.95 22.12
CA LYS A 108 -1.61 12.93 21.10
C LYS A 108 -0.42 13.41 20.26
N GLU A 109 0.73 13.63 20.89
CA GLU A 109 1.95 14.03 20.19
C GLU A 109 2.49 12.91 19.29
N VAL A 110 2.57 11.69 19.83
CA VAL A 110 2.94 10.47 19.10
C VAL A 110 2.03 10.28 17.89
N LYS A 111 0.71 10.37 18.08
CA LYS A 111 -0.28 10.27 16.99
C LYS A 111 0.00 11.28 15.88
N TYR A 112 0.13 12.56 16.24
CA TYR A 112 0.38 13.62 15.26
C TYR A 112 1.63 13.35 14.42
N LYS A 113 2.72 12.92 15.07
CA LYS A 113 4.01 12.72 14.40
C LYS A 113 4.05 11.43 13.58
N VAL A 114 3.41 10.35 14.03
CA VAL A 114 3.36 9.07 13.29
C VAL A 114 2.41 9.16 12.09
N GLU A 115 1.29 9.90 12.22
CA GLU A 115 0.41 10.21 11.08
C GLU A 115 1.13 11.04 10.02
N ARG A 116 1.97 12.00 10.43
CA ARG A 116 2.84 12.76 9.52
C ARG A 116 3.79 11.84 8.75
N ILE A 117 4.49 10.93 9.44
CA ILE A 117 5.36 9.94 8.80
C ILE A 117 4.56 9.15 7.76
N GLY A 118 3.46 8.52 8.17
CA GLY A 118 2.64 7.70 7.28
C GLY A 118 2.21 8.45 6.03
N ARG A 119 1.81 9.73 6.17
CA ARG A 119 1.35 10.56 5.06
C ARG A 119 2.47 10.87 4.04
N LEU A 120 3.66 11.22 4.52
CA LEU A 120 4.81 11.54 3.65
C LEU A 120 5.39 10.27 3.01
N VAL A 121 5.60 9.24 3.83
CA VAL A 121 6.17 7.95 3.41
C VAL A 121 5.27 7.28 2.37
N SER A 122 3.96 7.21 2.62
CA SER A 122 3.03 6.58 1.66
C SER A 122 2.99 7.32 0.33
N GLY A 123 2.95 8.67 0.36
CA GLY A 123 2.92 9.49 -0.84
C GLY A 123 4.15 9.30 -1.72
N GLU A 124 5.33 9.13 -1.12
CA GLU A 124 6.55 8.85 -1.88
C GLU A 124 6.67 7.39 -2.29
N TRP A 125 6.37 6.45 -1.39
CA TRP A 125 6.53 5.02 -1.62
C TRP A 125 5.60 4.46 -2.69
N ALA A 126 4.39 5.03 -2.81
CA ALA A 126 3.36 4.62 -3.77
C ALA A 126 3.69 4.95 -5.24
N LYS A 127 4.66 5.83 -5.48
CA LYS A 127 5.18 6.15 -6.81
C LYS A 127 5.83 4.91 -7.46
N LYS A 128 5.95 4.93 -8.79
CA LYS A 128 6.74 3.90 -9.49
C LYS A 128 8.21 3.92 -9.04
N SER A 129 8.86 2.76 -9.09
CA SER A 129 10.16 2.55 -8.45
C SER A 129 11.30 3.41 -9.00
N ASN A 130 11.19 3.87 -10.25
CA ASN A 130 12.20 4.71 -10.91
C ASN A 130 12.10 6.20 -10.53
N THR A 131 10.99 6.64 -9.94
CA THR A 131 10.77 8.05 -9.57
C THR A 131 10.79 8.28 -8.06
N ARG A 132 10.81 7.22 -7.25
CA ARG A 132 10.74 7.31 -5.78
C ARG A 132 12.09 7.32 -5.09
N THR A 133 12.11 7.98 -3.94
CA THR A 133 13.20 8.08 -2.98
C THR A 133 13.03 7.10 -1.83
N ILE A 134 11.78 6.81 -1.46
CA ILE A 134 11.43 5.90 -0.37
C ILE A 134 11.05 4.53 -0.94
N TYR A 135 11.75 3.49 -0.50
CA TYR A 135 11.57 2.11 -0.95
C TYR A 135 11.03 1.24 0.17
N LEU A 136 10.56 0.05 -0.18
CA LEU A 136 10.02 -0.94 0.75
C LEU A 136 10.98 -1.27 1.91
N ARG A 137 12.30 -1.27 1.66
CA ARG A 137 13.31 -1.47 2.70
C ARG A 137 13.25 -0.39 3.79
N HIS A 138 13.03 0.89 3.43
CA HIS A 138 12.94 1.98 4.42
C HIS A 138 11.66 1.84 5.25
N VAL A 139 10.54 1.54 4.60
CA VAL A 139 9.26 1.26 5.29
C VAL A 139 9.42 0.11 6.27
N SER A 140 10.16 -0.94 5.89
CA SER A 140 10.43 -2.08 6.76
C SER A 140 11.34 -1.71 7.93
N VAL A 141 12.44 -0.98 7.69
CA VAL A 141 13.35 -0.50 8.75
C VAL A 141 12.61 0.38 9.76
N TRP A 142 11.84 1.36 9.29
CA TRP A 142 11.08 2.24 10.18
C TRP A 142 9.96 1.51 10.91
N GLY A 143 9.24 0.61 10.24
CA GLY A 143 8.20 -0.20 10.87
C GLY A 143 8.76 -1.08 11.99
N ASN A 144 9.89 -1.75 11.75
CA ASN A 144 10.55 -2.58 12.76
C ASN A 144 11.09 -1.73 13.92
N ALA A 145 11.73 -0.59 13.63
CA ALA A 145 12.21 0.31 14.68
C ALA A 145 11.06 0.84 15.54
N LEU A 146 9.93 1.22 14.93
CA LEU A 146 8.75 1.66 15.70
C LEU A 146 8.24 0.56 16.63
N LEU A 147 8.17 -0.69 16.15
CA LEU A 147 7.80 -1.82 17.00
C LEU A 147 8.80 -2.07 18.12
N GLU A 148 10.09 -1.98 17.86
CA GLU A 148 11.12 -2.16 18.89
C GLU A 148 11.14 -1.01 19.91
N SER A 149 10.78 0.22 19.50
CA SER A 149 10.68 1.36 20.43
C SER A 149 9.62 1.20 21.50
N LEU A 150 8.62 0.35 21.24
CA LEU A 150 7.56 0.01 22.16
C LEU A 150 8.08 -0.78 23.35
N ASP A 151 8.97 -1.75 23.08
CA ASP A 151 9.58 -2.58 24.12
C ASP A 151 10.63 -1.80 24.96
N ARG A 152 11.07 -0.64 24.46
CA ARG A 152 12.16 0.17 25.05
C ARG A 152 11.69 1.49 25.71
N ASP A 153 10.40 1.83 25.65
CA ASP A 153 9.87 3.14 26.08
C ASP A 153 10.55 4.35 25.38
N GLU A 154 10.92 4.17 24.11
CA GLU A 154 11.68 5.15 23.31
C GLU A 154 10.89 5.67 22.09
N ALA A 155 9.57 5.46 22.07
CA ALA A 155 8.71 5.77 20.93
C ALA A 155 8.85 7.22 20.44
N LEU A 156 8.71 8.21 21.32
CA LEU A 156 8.72 9.63 20.92
C LEU A 156 10.10 10.10 20.39
N PRO A 157 11.24 9.82 21.06
CA PRO A 157 12.56 10.07 20.50
C PRO A 157 12.78 9.43 19.13
N LEU A 158 12.39 8.16 18.96
CA LEU A 158 12.53 7.47 17.68
C LEU A 158 11.69 8.13 16.58
N ILE A 159 10.42 8.43 16.88
CA ILE A 159 9.50 9.09 15.92
C ILE A 159 10.05 10.44 15.47
N ASN A 160 10.68 11.20 16.37
CA ASN A 160 11.34 12.45 16.02
C ASN A 160 12.50 12.21 15.04
N ARG A 161 13.35 11.20 15.30
CA ARG A 161 14.45 10.82 14.39
C ARG A 161 13.94 10.37 13.02
N ILE A 162 12.90 9.55 12.97
CA ILE A 162 12.29 9.09 11.71
C ILE A 162 11.70 10.27 10.93
N ASN A 163 11.01 11.21 11.59
CA ASN A 163 10.50 12.41 10.90
C ASN A 163 11.63 13.23 10.26
N GLN A 164 12.75 13.39 10.96
CA GLN A 164 13.92 14.08 10.42
C GLN A 164 14.51 13.33 9.21
N ASP A 165 14.66 12.01 9.30
CA ASP A 165 15.18 11.20 8.20
C ASP A 165 14.25 11.19 6.98
N VAL A 166 12.92 11.21 7.19
CA VAL A 166 11.96 11.36 6.09
C VAL A 166 12.12 12.72 5.41
N ASP A 167 12.22 13.80 6.18
CA ASP A 167 12.42 15.15 5.63
C ASP A 167 13.74 15.26 4.87
N ASP A 168 14.83 14.72 5.42
CA ASP A 168 16.15 14.76 4.79
C ASP A 168 16.25 13.85 3.56
N LEU A 169 15.56 12.71 3.54
CA LEU A 169 15.46 11.88 2.34
C LEU A 169 14.70 12.60 1.23
N LEU A 170 13.51 13.12 1.53
CA LEU A 170 12.67 13.80 0.54
C LEU A 170 13.30 15.09 0.01
N ALA A 171 14.12 15.74 0.85
CA ALA A 171 14.93 16.90 0.45
C ALA A 171 16.29 16.51 -0.17
N HIS A 172 16.57 15.22 -0.36
CA HIS A 172 17.82 14.68 -0.89
C HIS A 172 19.09 15.13 -0.14
N ARG A 173 18.96 15.42 1.17
CA ARG A 173 20.09 15.78 2.05
C ARG A 173 20.86 14.57 2.55
N ILE A 174 20.24 13.40 2.59
CA ILE A 174 20.88 12.13 2.91
C ILE A 174 20.66 11.10 1.79
N SER A 175 21.63 10.19 1.62
CA SER A 175 21.46 9.06 0.71
C SER A 175 20.42 8.08 1.25
N LYS A 176 19.61 7.51 0.35
CA LYS A 176 18.69 6.40 0.67
C LYS A 176 19.37 5.18 1.30
N ASP A 177 20.68 5.04 1.16
CA ASP A 177 21.42 3.88 1.68
C ASP A 177 21.81 4.04 3.15
N VAL A 178 21.66 5.23 3.75
CA VAL A 178 21.95 5.43 5.18
C VAL A 178 20.83 4.93 6.09
N ILE A 179 19.64 4.67 5.55
CA ILE A 179 18.51 4.13 6.33
C ILE A 179 18.68 2.61 6.45
N THR A 180 19.33 2.20 7.53
CA THR A 180 19.59 0.81 7.92
C THR A 180 19.02 0.52 9.30
N ALA A 181 18.89 -0.76 9.68
CA ALA A 181 18.42 -1.14 11.01
C ALA A 181 19.33 -0.55 12.12
N ASP A 182 20.65 -0.65 11.94
CA ASP A 182 21.65 -0.17 12.91
C ASP A 182 21.60 1.35 13.16
N ARG A 183 20.98 2.13 12.26
CA ARG A 183 20.77 3.57 12.46
C ARG A 183 19.83 3.86 13.64
N TYR A 184 18.91 2.95 13.92
CA TYR A 184 17.89 3.11 14.96
C TYR A 184 18.22 2.25 16.17
N TYR A 185 18.50 0.97 15.96
CA TYR A 185 18.92 0.04 17.00
C TYR A 185 20.15 -0.73 16.50
N PRO A 186 21.36 -0.27 16.84
CA PRO A 186 22.60 -0.98 16.55
C PRO A 186 22.52 -2.40 17.12
N GLN A 187 22.95 -3.39 16.34
CA GLN A 187 23.15 -4.73 16.90
C GLN A 187 24.15 -4.65 18.06
N ASP A 188 23.83 -5.34 19.16
CA ASP A 188 24.76 -5.52 20.26
C ASP A 188 25.85 -6.51 19.81
N PRO A 189 27.11 -6.08 19.64
CA PRO A 189 28.20 -6.96 19.20
C PRO A 189 28.49 -8.08 20.21
N ASP A 190 28.01 -7.97 21.45
CA ASP A 190 28.21 -8.94 22.51
C ASP A 190 27.01 -9.90 22.69
N ASN A 191 25.97 -9.81 21.84
CA ASN A 191 24.84 -10.75 21.87
C ASN A 191 25.22 -12.07 21.17
N PRO A 192 25.37 -13.19 21.90
CA PRO A 192 25.89 -14.44 21.34
C PRO A 192 24.85 -15.24 20.53
N PHE A 193 23.63 -14.71 20.35
CA PHE A 193 22.51 -15.39 19.69
C PHE A 193 22.12 -14.81 18.33
N LEU A 194 22.98 -14.00 17.72
CA LEU A 194 22.91 -13.59 16.31
C LEU A 194 23.89 -14.36 15.44
#